data_AF-A0A382R5W0-F1
#
_entry.id   AF-A0A382R5W0-F1
#
_cell.length_a   1.000
_cell.length_b   1.000
_cell.length_c   1.000
_cell.angle_alpha   90.00
_cell.angle_beta   90.00
_cell.angle_gamma   90.00
#
_symmetry.space_group_name_H-M   'P 1'
#
loop_
_entity.id
_entity.type
_entity.pdbx_description
1 polymer ?
#
loop_
_entity_poly.entity_id
_entity_poly.type
_entity_poly.pdbx_seq_one_letter_code
_entity_poly.pdbx_strand_id
1 'polypeptide(L)'
;MFDPKKFALASAKPLPVYLLLDVSTTMGEVQDPENVKKTGEKFFEDGQHWEVVEGGTTKMDILNVAVKKMLNAFSEEEKMDSEIV
;
A
#
# COMPACT_ATOMS: atom_id res chain seq x y z
N MET A 1 -17.90 15.25 -44.77
CA MET A 1 -16.51 15.15 -44.27
C MET A 1 -16.58 14.50 -42.91
N PHE A 2 -15.94 13.34 -42.75
CA PHE A 2 -15.95 12.59 -41.48
C PHE A 2 -15.10 13.34 -40.45
N ASP A 3 -15.65 13.53 -39.23
CA ASP A 3 -14.95 14.19 -38.12
C ASP A 3 -14.64 13.15 -37.04
N PRO A 4 -13.43 12.57 -37.04
CA PRO A 4 -13.03 11.54 -36.08
C PRO A 4 -13.05 12.02 -34.63
N LYS A 5 -13.00 13.35 -34.38
CA LYS A 5 -12.99 13.91 -33.02
C LYS A 5 -14.33 13.75 -32.30
N LYS A 6 -15.43 13.53 -33.03
CA LYS A 6 -16.77 13.24 -32.45
C LYS A 6 -16.93 11.81 -31.94
N PHE A 7 -15.97 10.94 -32.28
CA PHE A 7 -15.95 9.53 -31.92
C PHE A 7 -14.74 9.17 -31.04
N ALA A 8 -13.82 10.12 -30.82
CA ALA A 8 -12.74 9.95 -29.87
C ALA A 8 -13.31 9.89 -28.45
N LEU A 9 -12.99 8.83 -27.71
CA LEU A 9 -13.31 8.70 -26.29
C LEU A 9 -12.84 9.96 -25.55
N ALA A 10 -13.70 10.55 -24.73
CA ALA A 10 -13.34 11.69 -23.91
C ALA A 10 -12.11 11.31 -23.06
N SER A 11 -11.03 12.09 -23.17
CA SER A 11 -9.81 11.92 -22.37
C SER A 11 -10.21 11.73 -20.90
N ALA A 12 -9.74 10.61 -20.31
CA ALA A 12 -10.04 10.28 -18.93
C ALA A 12 -9.61 11.44 -18.01
N LYS A 13 -10.54 11.91 -17.18
CA LYS A 13 -10.22 12.98 -16.22
C LYS A 13 -9.38 12.37 -15.08
N PRO A 14 -8.25 13.00 -14.71
CA PRO A 14 -7.45 12.52 -13.59
C PRO A 14 -8.30 12.52 -12.31
N LEU A 15 -8.34 11.38 -11.62
CA LEU A 15 -9.07 11.20 -10.37
C LEU A 15 -8.11 11.46 -9.20
N PRO A 16 -8.26 12.55 -8.42
CA PRO A 16 -7.43 12.77 -7.26
C PRO A 16 -7.81 11.76 -6.15
N VAL A 17 -6.83 10.95 -5.72
CA VAL A 17 -7.00 9.95 -4.65
C VAL A 17 -6.15 10.36 -3.45
N TYR A 18 -6.75 10.37 -2.26
CA TYR A 18 -6.05 10.57 -1.00
C TYR A 18 -5.98 9.24 -0.25
N LEU A 19 -4.77 8.81 0.08
CA LEU A 19 -4.54 7.59 0.85
C LEU A 19 -4.24 7.97 2.30
N LEU A 20 -5.13 7.58 3.22
CA LEU A 20 -4.92 7.74 4.65
C LEU A 20 -4.45 6.41 5.20
N LEU A 21 -3.23 6.38 5.74
CA LEU A 21 -2.60 5.18 6.27
C LEU A 21 -2.49 5.27 7.79
N ASP A 22 -2.89 4.20 8.44
CA ASP A 22 -2.70 4.05 9.88
C ASP A 22 -1.23 3.71 10.18
N VAL A 23 -0.69 4.35 11.23
CA VAL A 23 0.71 4.22 11.67
C VAL A 23 0.83 4.03 13.19
N SER A 24 -0.27 3.63 13.85
CA SER A 24 -0.30 3.30 15.27
C SER A 24 0.62 2.13 15.63
N THR A 25 0.89 1.93 16.92
CA THR A 25 1.76 0.85 17.42
C THR A 25 1.24 -0.54 17.02
N THR A 26 -0.08 -0.71 16.91
CA THR A 26 -0.72 -1.95 16.42
C THR A 26 -0.31 -2.34 14.99
N MET A 27 0.19 -1.40 14.19
CA MET A 27 0.74 -1.66 12.86
C MET A 27 2.13 -2.31 12.92
N GLY A 28 2.83 -2.20 14.05
CA GLY A 28 4.08 -2.92 14.33
C GLY A 28 3.88 -4.38 14.74
N GLU A 29 2.63 -4.85 14.88
CA GLU A 29 2.34 -6.22 15.28
C GLU A 29 2.82 -7.22 14.22
N VAL A 30 3.62 -8.19 14.65
CA VAL A 30 4.13 -9.27 13.81
C VAL A 30 3.03 -10.29 13.51
N GLN A 31 2.87 -10.66 12.24
CA GLN A 31 1.84 -11.58 11.76
C GLN A 31 2.30 -13.05 11.70
N ASP A 32 3.61 -13.30 11.74
CA ASP A 32 4.25 -14.62 11.73
C ASP A 32 5.09 -14.83 13.01
N PRO A 33 4.44 -15.01 14.17
CA PRO A 33 5.10 -15.06 15.48
C PRO A 33 6.04 -16.26 15.65
N GLU A 34 6.00 -17.25 14.76
CA GLU A 34 6.89 -18.41 14.78
C GLU A 34 8.31 -18.09 14.24
N ASN A 35 8.46 -17.00 13.48
CA ASN A 35 9.72 -16.62 12.81
C ASN A 35 10.44 -15.43 13.49
N VAL A 36 10.24 -15.26 14.79
CA VAL A 36 10.81 -14.12 15.53
C VAL A 36 11.73 -14.56 16.65
N LYS A 37 12.74 -13.74 16.92
CA LYS A 37 13.61 -13.86 18.08
C LYS A 37 13.18 -12.86 19.13
N LYS A 38 12.79 -13.36 20.30
CA LYS A 38 12.40 -12.52 21.44
C LYS A 38 13.61 -11.78 22.01
N THR A 39 13.47 -10.48 22.22
CA THR A 39 14.52 -9.65 22.85
C THR A 39 14.41 -9.63 24.38
N GLY A 40 13.21 -9.92 24.91
CA GLY A 40 12.88 -9.80 26.33
C GLY A 40 12.52 -8.37 26.76
N GLU A 41 12.68 -7.37 25.89
CA GLU A 41 12.24 -6.01 26.13
C GLU A 41 10.71 -5.92 25.99
N LYS A 42 10.07 -5.25 26.96
CA LYS A 42 8.62 -5.09 27.02
C LYS A 42 8.24 -3.66 27.34
N PHE A 43 7.17 -3.19 26.73
CA PHE A 43 6.61 -1.86 26.98
C PHE A 43 5.07 -1.92 27.01
N PHE A 44 4.44 -0.84 27.47
CA PHE A 44 2.99 -0.71 27.51
C PHE A 44 2.57 0.50 26.69
N GLU A 45 1.75 0.27 25.67
CA GLU A 45 1.27 1.30 24.76
C GLU A 45 -0.09 0.89 24.18
N ASP A 46 -0.96 1.87 23.90
CA ASP A 46 -2.31 1.65 23.38
C ASP A 46 -3.18 0.69 24.23
N GLY A 47 -2.95 0.66 25.55
CA GLY A 47 -3.72 -0.19 26.47
C GLY A 47 -3.28 -1.65 26.50
N GLN A 48 -2.19 -2.02 25.82
CA GLN A 48 -1.68 -3.38 25.73
C GLN A 48 -0.18 -3.46 26.07
N HIS A 49 0.26 -4.62 26.58
CA HIS A 49 1.68 -4.93 26.72
C HIS A 49 2.24 -5.51 25.43
N TRP A 50 3.36 -4.94 24.98
CA TRP A 50 4.10 -5.34 23.80
C TRP A 50 5.44 -5.95 24.19
N GLU A 51 5.91 -6.91 23.40
CA GLU A 51 7.25 -7.48 23.48
C GLU A 51 8.00 -7.13 22.20
N VAL A 52 9.18 -6.54 22.33
CA VAL A 52 10.04 -6.21 21.18
C VAL A 52 10.65 -7.52 20.68
N VAL A 53 10.55 -7.76 19.38
CA VAL A 53 11.09 -8.96 18.74
C VAL A 53 11.94 -8.58 17.54
N GLU A 54 12.92 -9.40 17.22
CA GLU A 54 13.74 -9.29 16.01
C GLU A 54 13.23 -10.26 14.95
N GLY A 55 13.03 -9.76 13.73
CA GLY A 55 12.54 -10.55 12.59
C GLY A 55 11.02 -10.54 12.44
N GLY A 56 10.51 -11.47 11.63
CA GLY A 56 9.11 -11.55 11.24
C GLY A 56 8.68 -10.46 10.24
N THR A 57 7.39 -10.46 9.94
CA THR A 57 6.69 -9.55 9.04
C THR A 57 5.62 -8.81 9.83
N THR A 58 5.74 -7.49 9.90
CA THR A 58 4.76 -6.64 10.58
C THR A 58 3.57 -6.32 9.68
N LYS A 59 2.46 -5.85 10.25
CA LYS A 59 1.35 -5.29 9.45
C LYS A 59 1.82 -4.11 8.59
N MET A 60 2.74 -3.30 9.10
CA MET A 60 3.36 -2.20 8.37
C MET A 60 4.13 -2.69 7.13
N ASP A 61 4.86 -3.81 7.23
CA ASP A 61 5.55 -4.40 6.06
C ASP A 61 4.57 -4.83 4.98
N ILE A 62 3.48 -5.49 5.38
CA ILE A 62 2.40 -5.91 4.49
C ILE A 62 1.76 -4.69 3.82
N LEU A 63 1.48 -3.64 4.60
CA LEU A 63 0.92 -2.39 4.09
C LEU A 63 1.84 -1.76 3.05
N ASN A 64 3.13 -1.65 3.34
CA ASN A 64 4.13 -1.09 2.42
C ASN A 64 4.18 -1.87 1.09
N VAL A 65 4.12 -3.20 1.14
CA VAL A 65 4.08 -4.04 -0.06
C VAL A 65 2.79 -3.81 -0.85
N ALA A 66 1.64 -3.74 -0.17
CA ALA A 66 0.36 -3.52 -0.82
C ALA A 66 0.29 -2.15 -1.51
N VAL A 67 0.77 -1.09 -0.85
CA VAL A 67 0.80 0.27 -1.43
C VAL A 67 1.73 0.32 -2.64
N LYS A 68 2.91 -0.31 -2.59
CA LYS A 68 3.81 -0.40 -3.75
C LYS A 68 3.15 -1.13 -4.93
N LYS A 69 2.45 -2.22 -4.67
CA LYS A 69 1.69 -2.95 -5.71
C LYS A 69 0.59 -2.10 -6.32
N MET A 70 -0.15 -1.36 -5.50
CA MET A 70 -1.19 -0.43 -5.96
C MET A 70 -0.60 0.65 -6.89
N LEU A 71 0.49 1.30 -6.48
CA LEU A 71 1.14 2.33 -7.29
C LEU A 71 1.71 1.79 -8.61
N ASN A 72 2.28 0.58 -8.58
CA ASN A 72 2.76 -0.07 -9.79
C ASN A 72 1.61 -0.38 -10.76
N ALA A 73 0.49 -0.91 -10.25
CA ALA A 73 -0.69 -1.19 -11.08
C ALA A 73 -1.23 0.08 -11.75
N PHE A 74 -1.36 1.19 -10.99
CA PHE A 74 -1.77 2.47 -11.57
C PHE A 74 -0.80 2.97 -12.66
N SER A 75 0.52 2.82 -12.45
CA SER A 75 1.50 3.22 -13.46
C SER A 75 1.45 2.36 -14.73
N GLU A 76 1.16 1.07 -14.61
CA GLU A 76 1.00 0.17 -15.76
C GLU A 76 -0.26 0.52 -16.56
N GLU A 77 -1.38 0.79 -15.89
CA GLU A 77 -2.63 1.23 -16.54
C GLU A 77 -2.44 2.57 -17.27
N GLU A 78 -1.78 3.56 -16.65
CA GLU A 78 -1.49 4.85 -17.31
C GLU A 78 -0.64 4.68 -18.59
N LYS A 79 0.31 3.74 -18.61
CA LYS A 79 1.14 3.45 -19.80
C LYS A 79 0.32 2.78 -20.91
N MET A 80 -0.54 1.84 -20.57
CA MET A 80 -1.40 1.15 -21.54
C MET A 80 -2.38 2.12 -22.22
N ASP A 81 -2.98 3.04 -21.46
CA ASP A 81 -3.84 4.10 -22.03
C ASP A 81 -3.08 5.08 -22.94
N SER A 82 -1.76 5.18 -22.76
CA SER A 82 -0.89 6.04 -23.58
C SER A 82 -0.45 5.39 -24.90
N GLU A 83 -0.61 4.07 -25.06
CA GLU A 83 -0.11 3.29 -26.21
C GLU A 83 -1.14 3.07 -27.33
N ILE A 84 -2.26 3.79 -27.34
CA ILE A 84 -3.13 3.85 -28.53
C ILE A 84 -2.51 4.81 -29.57
N VAL A 85 -1.73 4.26 -30.51
CA VAL A 85 -1.27 4.91 -31.75
C VAL A 85 -1.83 4.18 -32.96
#